data_AF-A0A9D6DTG8-F1
#
_entry.id   AF-A0A9D6DTG8-F1
#
_cell.length_a   1.000
_cell.length_b   1.000
_cell.length_c   1.000
_cell.angle_alpha   90.00
_cell.angle_beta   90.00
_cell.angle_gamma   90.00
#
_symmetry.space_group_name_H-M   'P 1'
#
loop_
_entity.id
_entity.type
_entity.pdbx_description
1 polymer ?
#
loop_
_entity_poly.entity_id
_entity_poly.type
_entity_poly.pdbx_seq_one_letter_code
_entity_poly.pdbx_strand_id
1 'polypeptide(L)' 'SEVEILADGWTVVTKDRRRSGHFENTVFVGKTKPEVVTE' A
#
# COMPACT_ATOMS: atom_id res chain seq x y z
N SER A 1 -9.89 8.26 8.90
CA SER A 1 -8.43 8.19 8.75
C SER A 1 -8.00 9.25 7.75
N GLU A 2 -7.14 10.17 8.16
CA GLU A 2 -6.68 11.28 7.29
C GLU A 2 -5.15 11.23 7.15
N VAL A 3 -4.63 11.74 6.03
CA VAL A 3 -3.20 11.80 5.70
C VAL A 3 -2.74 13.22 5.37
N GLU A 4 -1.43 13.43 5.39
CA GLU A 4 -0.72 14.64 4.97
C GLU A 4 0.42 14.23 4.01
N ILE A 5 0.62 15.02 2.93
CA ILE A 5 1.79 14.89 2.04
C ILE A 5 2.81 15.92 2.51
N LEU A 6 4.03 15.48 2.83
CA LEU A 6 5.09 16.38 3.30
C LEU A 6 5.63 17.28 2.18
N ALA A 7 6.47 18.24 2.56
CA ALA A 7 7.04 19.24 1.66
C ALA A 7 7.90 18.65 0.51
N ASP A 8 8.33 17.39 0.63
CA ASP A 8 9.02 16.67 -0.45
C ASP A 8 8.08 16.25 -1.60
N GLY A 9 6.75 16.34 -1.41
CA GLY A 9 5.74 15.98 -2.40
C GLY A 9 5.46 14.48 -2.52
N TRP A 10 6.10 13.64 -1.71
CA TRP A 10 6.05 12.17 -1.82
C TRP A 10 5.69 11.47 -0.52
N THR A 11 6.26 11.91 0.59
CA THR A 11 6.11 11.21 1.87
C THR A 11 4.70 11.43 2.39
N VAL A 12 3.93 10.34 2.50
CA VAL A 12 2.58 10.34 3.07
C VAL A 12 2.65 9.91 4.53
N VAL A 13 2.16 10.74 5.44
CA VAL A 13 2.07 10.43 6.88
C VAL A 13 0.62 10.47 7.37
N THR A 14 0.29 9.67 8.39
CA THR A 14 -1.01 9.77 9.08
C THR A 14 -1.09 11.11 9.81
N LYS A 15 -2.23 11.79 9.75
CA LYS A 15 -2.37 13.09 10.46
C LYS A 15 -2.19 12.96 11.97
N ASP A 16 -2.51 11.81 12.55
CA ASP A 16 -2.34 11.52 13.98
C ASP A 16 -0.94 10.97 14.33
N ARG A 17 -0.06 10.81 13.33
CA ARG A 17 1.32 10.31 13.44
C ARG A 17 1.44 8.93 14.11
N ARG A 18 0.37 8.13 14.16
CA ARG A 18 0.42 6.75 14.64
C ARG A 18 1.05 5.82 13.59
N ARG A 19 1.61 4.71 14.06
CA ARG A 19 2.26 3.68 13.22
C ARG A 19 1.30 3.14 12.16
N SER A 20 1.83 2.88 10.96
CA SER A 20 1.13 2.25 9.84
C SER A 20 1.86 0.96 9.42
N GLY A 21 1.14 0.04 8.79
CA GLY A 21 1.70 -1.18 8.20
C GLY A 21 1.18 -1.36 6.77
N HIS A 22 2.03 -1.87 5.88
CA HIS A 22 1.70 -2.10 4.47
C HIS A 22 2.28 -3.45 4.01
N PHE A 23 1.51 -4.16 3.21
CA PHE A 23 1.90 -5.38 2.51
C PHE A 23 1.45 -5.26 1.06
N GLU A 24 2.24 -5.78 0.14
CA GLU A 24 1.94 -5.73 -1.29
C GLU A 24 2.17 -7.11 -1.93
N ASN A 25 1.23 -7.51 -2.77
CA ASN A 25 1.37 -8.65 -3.66
C ASN A 25 0.85 -8.27 -5.05
N THR A 26 1.51 -8.75 -6.10
CA THR A 26 0.93 -8.72 -7.45
C THR A 26 0.16 -10.01 -7.68
N VAL A 27 -1.07 -9.90 -8.22
CA VAL A 27 -1.93 -11.04 -8.49
C VAL A 27 -2.23 -11.15 -9.99
N PHE A 28 -1.90 -12.29 -10.58
CA PHE A 28 -2.34 -12.67 -11.91
C PHE A 28 -3.74 -13.25 -11.86
N VAL A 29 -4.68 -12.68 -12.62
CA VAL A 29 -6.06 -13.16 -12.69
C VAL A 29 -6.18 -14.21 -13.79
N GLY A 30 -5.94 -15.47 -13.41
CA GLY A 30 -6.07 -16.62 -14.30
C GLY A 30 -7.53 -17.02 -14.55
N LYS A 31 -7.75 -17.87 -15.55
CA LYS A 31 -9.09 -18.33 -15.96
C LYS A 31 -9.81 -19.15 -14.90
N THR A 32 -9.06 -19.88 -14.06
CA THR A 32 -9.60 -20.80 -13.04
C THR A 32 -9.28 -20.36 -11.62
N LYS A 33 -8.18 -19.64 -11.41
CA LYS A 33 -7.75 -19.15 -10.10
C LYS A 33 -6.88 -17.89 -10.21
N PRO A 34 -6.86 -17.04 -9.17
CA PRO A 34 -5.81 -16.05 -8.99
C PRO A 34 -4.50 -16.71 -8.57
N GLU A 35 -3.38 -16.10 -8.96
CA GLU A 35 -2.04 -16.51 -8.53
C GLU A 35 -1.27 -15.30 -8.01
N VAL A 36 -0.63 -15.43 -6.86
CA VAL A 36 0.32 -14.44 -6.36
C VAL A 36 1.64 -14.64 -7.11
N VAL A 37 2.16 -13.58 -7.72
CA VAL A 37 3.36 -13.65 -8.58
C VAL A 37 4.58 -12.93 -7.99
N THR A 38 4.49 -12.51 -6.73
CA THR A 38 5.55 -11.81 -5.98
C THR A 38 5.83 -12.47 -4.63
N GLU A 39 5.58 -13.78 -4.52
CA GLU A 39 6.02 -14.59 -3.37
C GLU A 39 7.54 -14.79 -3.36
#